data_AF-A0A6B4JKL2-F1
#
_entry.id   AF-A0A6B4JKL2-F1
#
_cell.length_a   1.000
_cell.length_b   1.000
_cell.length_c   1.000
_cell.angle_alpha   90.00
_cell.angle_beta   90.00
_cell.angle_gamma   90.00
#
_symmetry.space_group_name_H-M   'P 1'
#
loop_
_entity.id
_entity.type
_entity.pdbx_description
1 polymer ?
#
loop_
_entity_poly.entity_id
_entity_poly.type
_entity_poly.pdbx_seq_one_letter_code
_entity_poly.pdbx_strand_id
1 'polypeptide(L)'
;MELNKIQRLILYNQYQILKHLEPEEKETYEISQKILHNGFKYDYDELTSFFNEEIPEEISEFVYDVLQMYRCINDSYGDLSNEEKEGFKKLNTTFGGFDGNEEPKYYSYACFLLEDLEKFEESYNNGKISPNSHRNMLKKYEKMLSKWEEVRNGRYDSLTLEQIKYITSY
;
A
#
# COMPACT_ATOMS: atom_id res chain seq x y z
N MET A 1 23.36 11.03 3.78
CA MET A 1 23.36 11.23 2.30
C MET A 1 24.74 11.72 1.82
N GLU A 2 25.18 11.34 0.61
CA GLU A 2 26.41 11.87 -0.03
C GLU A 2 26.06 12.65 -1.30
N LEU A 3 26.58 13.87 -1.44
CA LEU A 3 26.36 14.72 -2.62
C LEU A 3 27.68 15.23 -3.20
N ASN A 4 27.87 15.04 -4.50
CA ASN A 4 28.97 15.65 -5.23
C ASN A 4 28.67 17.13 -5.58
N LYS A 5 29.69 17.88 -6.05
CA LYS A 5 29.53 19.32 -6.37
C LYS A 5 28.50 19.60 -7.46
N ILE A 6 28.32 18.69 -8.42
CA ILE A 6 27.33 18.82 -9.50
C ILE A 6 25.91 18.66 -8.92
N GLN A 7 25.68 17.63 -8.09
CA GLN A 7 24.40 17.42 -7.41
C GLN A 7 24.04 18.61 -6.51
N ARG A 8 25.00 19.14 -5.75
CA ARG A 8 24.80 20.35 -4.93
C ARG A 8 24.43 21.56 -5.76
N LEU A 9 25.07 21.76 -6.93
CA LEU A 9 24.74 22.85 -7.84
C LEU A 9 23.32 22.71 -8.42
N ILE A 10 22.91 21.50 -8.80
CA ILE A 10 21.56 21.21 -9.30
C ILE A 10 20.51 21.55 -8.23
N LEU A 11 20.67 21.00 -7.02
CA LEU A 11 19.74 21.24 -5.91
C LEU A 11 19.71 22.73 -5.52
N TYR A 12 20.87 23.39 -5.46
CA TYR A 12 20.94 24.82 -5.16
C TYR A 12 20.13 25.64 -6.17
N ASN A 13 20.27 25.34 -7.46
CA ASN A 13 19.53 26.00 -8.53
C ASN A 13 18.03 25.69 -8.47
N GLN A 14 17.62 24.46 -8.14
CA GLN A 14 16.21 24.11 -7.92
C GLN A 14 15.60 24.93 -6.79
N TYR A 15 16.28 25.05 -5.65
CA TYR A 15 15.85 25.92 -4.57
C TYR A 15 15.83 27.40 -4.98
N GLN A 16 16.70 27.87 -5.90
CA GLN A 16 16.63 29.26 -6.39
C GLN A 16 15.35 29.48 -7.21
N ILE A 17 14.97 28.50 -8.03
CA ILE A 17 13.73 28.55 -8.79
C ILE A 17 12.53 28.52 -7.84
N LEU A 18 12.49 27.61 -6.86
CA LEU A 18 11.39 27.49 -5.90
C LEU A 18 11.17 28.77 -5.08
N LYS A 19 12.23 29.47 -4.66
CA LYS A 19 12.10 30.78 -4.00
C LYS A 19 11.34 31.82 -4.81
N HIS A 20 11.35 31.71 -6.14
CA HIS A 20 10.61 32.60 -7.03
C HIS A 20 9.18 32.11 -7.30
N LEU A 21 8.93 30.81 -7.20
CA LEU A 21 7.61 30.19 -7.43
C LEU A 21 6.73 30.19 -6.16
N GLU A 22 7.35 29.99 -5.01
CA GLU A 22 6.71 29.81 -3.68
C GLU A 22 7.36 30.78 -2.67
N PRO A 23 7.11 32.10 -2.78
CA PRO A 23 7.77 33.11 -1.95
C PRO A 23 7.49 32.97 -0.45
N GLU A 24 6.37 32.34 -0.08
CA GLU A 24 5.97 32.03 1.29
C GLU A 24 6.93 31.03 1.97
N GLU A 25 7.53 30.11 1.22
CA GLU A 25 8.49 29.10 1.72
C GLU A 25 9.96 29.54 1.52
N LYS A 26 10.18 30.80 1.12
CA LYS A 26 11.51 31.30 0.75
C LYS A 26 12.59 31.07 1.82
N GLU A 27 12.25 31.22 3.09
CA GLU A 27 13.21 31.02 4.19
C GLU A 27 13.72 29.57 4.25
N THR A 28 12.82 28.60 4.09
CA THR A 28 13.12 27.16 4.03
C THR A 28 14.12 26.85 2.90
N TYR A 29 13.90 27.41 1.71
CA TYR A 29 14.80 27.21 0.58
C TYR A 29 16.15 27.92 0.74
N GLU A 30 16.20 29.08 1.40
CA GLU A 30 17.46 29.78 1.69
C GLU A 30 18.33 29.01 2.68
N ILE A 31 17.73 28.37 3.68
CA ILE A 31 18.42 27.46 4.59
C ILE A 31 18.99 26.27 3.81
N SER A 32 18.17 25.63 2.97
CA SER A 32 18.59 24.51 2.11
C SER A 32 19.76 24.88 1.19
N GLN A 33 19.74 26.10 0.63
CA GLN A 33 20.84 26.63 -0.16
C GLN A 33 22.13 26.86 0.64
N LYS A 34 22.04 27.34 1.88
CA LYS A 34 23.22 27.51 2.74
C LYS A 34 23.87 26.17 3.06
N ILE A 35 23.07 25.15 3.36
CA ILE A 35 23.53 23.76 3.57
C ILE A 35 24.33 23.29 2.34
N LEU A 36 23.74 23.42 1.16
CA LEU A 36 24.34 22.98 -0.10
C LEU A 36 25.53 23.84 -0.54
N HIS A 37 25.53 25.14 -0.31
CA HIS A 37 26.61 26.03 -0.73
C HIS A 37 27.87 25.80 0.11
N ASN A 38 27.72 25.77 1.44
CA ASN A 38 28.85 25.62 2.36
C ASN A 38 29.31 24.16 2.49
N GLY A 39 28.45 23.20 2.13
CA GLY A 39 28.78 21.79 2.23
C GLY A 39 28.64 21.27 3.65
N PHE A 40 27.60 21.71 4.35
CA PHE A 40 27.26 21.21 5.68
C PHE A 40 26.70 19.79 5.57
N LYS A 41 27.61 18.84 5.39
CA LYS A 41 27.30 17.44 5.12
C LYS A 41 26.47 16.79 6.24
N TYR A 42 26.64 17.24 7.47
CA TYR A 42 25.85 16.79 8.62
C TYR A 42 24.35 17.04 8.40
N ASP A 43 23.99 18.16 7.76
CA ASP A 43 22.61 18.60 7.55
C ASP A 43 22.04 18.13 6.20
N TYR A 44 22.74 17.25 5.46
CA TYR A 44 22.24 16.78 4.17
C TYR A 44 20.95 15.97 4.32
N ASP A 45 20.84 15.14 5.36
CA ASP A 45 19.67 14.28 5.56
C ASP A 45 18.38 15.08 5.83
N GLU A 46 18.49 16.31 6.36
CA GLU A 46 17.37 17.24 6.53
C GLU A 46 16.73 17.64 5.20
N LEU A 47 17.49 17.67 4.10
CA LEU A 47 16.96 17.99 2.77
C LEU A 47 16.00 16.90 2.25
N THR A 48 16.00 15.74 2.88
CA THR A 48 15.21 14.55 2.51
C THR A 48 14.31 14.06 3.64
N SER A 49 14.25 14.75 4.78
CA SER A 49 13.55 14.28 5.98
C SER A 49 12.03 14.18 5.83
N PHE A 50 11.47 14.85 4.83
CA PHE A 50 10.04 14.77 4.49
C PHE A 50 9.68 13.52 3.69
N PHE A 51 10.66 12.78 3.14
CA PHE A 51 10.41 11.51 2.51
C PHE A 51 10.22 10.43 3.57
N ASN A 52 9.19 9.60 3.39
CA ASN A 52 9.08 8.37 4.17
C ASN A 52 10.15 7.37 3.73
N GLU A 53 10.50 6.46 4.64
CA GLU A 53 11.32 5.30 4.33
C GLU A 53 10.72 4.48 3.18
N GLU A 54 11.60 3.90 2.36
CA GLU A 54 11.15 3.03 1.28
C GLU A 54 10.34 1.84 1.82
N ILE A 55 9.28 1.51 1.08
CA ILE A 55 8.52 0.28 1.28
C ILE A 55 9.21 -0.79 0.42
N PRO A 56 9.75 -1.87 1.04
CA PRO A 56 10.35 -2.97 0.29
C PRO A 56 9.36 -3.57 -0.72
N GLU A 57 9.88 -4.01 -1.86
CA GLU A 57 9.07 -4.60 -2.94
C GLU A 57 8.24 -5.79 -2.44
N GLU A 58 8.79 -6.60 -1.54
CA GLU A 58 8.11 -7.76 -0.97
C GLU A 58 6.84 -7.39 -0.18
N ILE A 59 6.83 -6.22 0.47
CA ILE A 59 5.62 -5.69 1.14
C ILE A 59 4.57 -5.33 0.10
N SER A 60 4.99 -4.63 -0.96
CA SER A 60 4.09 -4.22 -2.05
C SER A 60 3.50 -5.43 -2.77
N GLU A 61 4.32 -6.43 -3.09
CA GLU A 61 3.88 -7.71 -3.67
C GLU A 61 2.88 -8.42 -2.76
N PHE A 62 3.21 -8.55 -1.47
CA PHE A 62 2.31 -9.18 -0.49
C PHE A 62 0.95 -8.50 -0.41
N VAL A 63 0.91 -7.17 -0.25
CA VAL A 63 -0.36 -6.41 -0.19
C VAL A 63 -1.15 -6.60 -1.48
N TYR A 64 -0.48 -6.54 -2.63
CA TYR A 64 -1.14 -6.74 -3.92
C TYR A 64 -1.72 -8.17 -4.04
N ASP A 65 -0.98 -9.19 -3.62
CA ASP A 65 -1.46 -10.57 -3.64
C ASP A 65 -2.65 -10.79 -2.70
N VAL A 66 -2.63 -10.18 -1.51
CA VAL A 66 -3.79 -10.21 -0.60
C VAL A 66 -5.02 -9.62 -1.29
N LEU A 67 -4.90 -8.43 -1.89
CA LEU A 67 -6.03 -7.78 -2.57
C LEU A 67 -6.48 -8.57 -3.80
N GLN A 68 -5.57 -9.14 -4.57
CA GLN A 68 -5.88 -9.96 -5.73
C GLN A 68 -6.58 -11.26 -5.35
N MET A 69 -6.17 -11.92 -4.26
CA MET A 69 -6.87 -13.07 -3.71
C MET A 69 -8.31 -12.70 -3.31
N TYR A 70 -8.49 -11.56 -2.62
CA TYR A 70 -9.83 -11.09 -2.24
C TYR A 70 -10.70 -10.74 -3.44
N ARG A 71 -10.15 -10.16 -4.52
CA ARG A 71 -10.86 -9.99 -5.80
C ARG A 71 -11.36 -11.32 -6.33
N CYS A 72 -10.49 -12.32 -6.47
CA CYS A 72 -10.88 -13.64 -6.96
C CYS A 72 -11.98 -14.27 -6.09
N ILE A 73 -11.90 -14.12 -4.76
CA ILE A 73 -12.95 -14.59 -3.84
C ILE A 73 -14.27 -13.86 -4.08
N ASN A 74 -14.26 -12.53 -4.19
CA ASN A 74 -15.49 -11.74 -4.35
C ASN A 74 -16.14 -11.98 -5.71
N ASP A 75 -15.37 -11.99 -6.79
CA ASP A 75 -15.85 -12.26 -8.15
C ASP A 75 -16.49 -13.65 -8.22
N SER A 76 -15.74 -14.67 -7.76
CA SER A 76 -16.22 -16.05 -7.78
C SER A 76 -17.44 -16.26 -6.90
N TYR A 77 -17.49 -15.63 -5.72
CA TYR A 77 -18.67 -15.66 -4.86
C TYR A 77 -19.86 -14.93 -5.50
N GLY A 78 -19.61 -13.84 -6.23
CA GLY A 78 -20.60 -13.10 -7.00
C GLY A 78 -21.31 -13.97 -8.02
N ASP A 79 -20.57 -14.84 -8.70
CA ASP A 79 -21.06 -15.73 -9.75
C ASP A 79 -21.87 -16.95 -9.26
N LEU A 80 -21.82 -17.28 -7.95
CA LEU A 80 -22.58 -18.42 -7.40
C LEU A 80 -24.10 -18.19 -7.43
N SER A 81 -24.85 -19.29 -7.56
CA SER A 81 -26.31 -19.28 -7.51
C SER A 81 -26.84 -18.91 -6.11
N ASN A 82 -28.10 -18.51 -6.03
CA ASN A 82 -28.73 -18.23 -4.74
C ASN A 82 -28.83 -19.48 -3.85
N GLU A 83 -29.04 -20.67 -4.43
CA GLU A 83 -29.06 -21.93 -3.67
C GLU A 83 -27.67 -22.25 -3.07
N GLU A 84 -26.59 -21.98 -3.81
CA GLU A 84 -25.22 -22.16 -3.35
C GLU A 84 -24.86 -21.18 -2.21
N LYS A 85 -25.34 -19.94 -2.31
CA LYS A 85 -25.13 -18.88 -1.30
C LYS A 85 -25.96 -19.10 -0.03
N GLU A 86 -27.14 -19.73 -0.10
CA GLU A 86 -28.05 -19.88 1.05
C GLU A 86 -27.44 -20.75 2.16
N GLY A 87 -26.56 -21.69 1.79
CA GLY A 87 -25.75 -22.46 2.73
C GLY A 87 -24.69 -21.64 3.50
N PHE A 88 -24.56 -20.33 3.22
CA PHE A 88 -23.37 -19.55 3.61
C PHE A 88 -23.60 -18.09 4.07
N LYS A 89 -24.55 -17.88 4.99
CA LYS A 89 -24.83 -16.55 5.59
C LYS A 89 -23.67 -15.84 6.35
N LYS A 90 -22.45 -16.40 6.41
CA LYS A 90 -21.33 -15.91 7.27
C LYS A 90 -19.93 -15.89 6.62
N LEU A 91 -19.78 -16.13 5.32
CA LEU A 91 -18.45 -16.05 4.69
C LEU A 91 -17.99 -14.60 4.69
N ASN A 92 -16.89 -14.30 5.38
CA ASN A 92 -16.29 -12.97 5.32
C ASN A 92 -15.40 -12.90 4.07
N THR A 93 -16.02 -12.55 2.94
CA THR A 93 -15.34 -12.34 1.65
C THR A 93 -14.71 -10.96 1.53
N THR A 94 -14.89 -10.10 2.53
CA THR A 94 -14.41 -8.71 2.47
C THR A 94 -12.99 -8.61 3.04
N PHE A 95 -12.15 -7.86 2.33
CA PHE A 95 -10.84 -7.45 2.82
C PHE A 95 -11.01 -6.63 4.11
N GLY A 96 -10.20 -6.97 5.11
CA GLY A 96 -10.33 -6.46 6.47
C GLY A 96 -9.39 -5.31 6.82
N GLY A 97 -8.55 -4.87 5.88
CA GLY A 97 -7.54 -3.84 6.12
C GLY A 97 -6.24 -4.36 6.75
N PHE A 98 -5.32 -3.43 6.99
CA PHE A 98 -4.11 -3.61 7.78
C PHE A 98 -4.14 -2.64 8.97
N ASP A 99 -3.39 -2.95 10.04
CA ASP A 99 -3.34 -2.07 11.20
C ASP A 99 -2.51 -0.82 10.88
N GLY A 100 -3.12 0.37 10.95
CA GLY A 100 -2.41 1.61 10.68
C GLY A 100 -1.28 1.93 11.68
N ASN A 101 -1.31 1.36 12.88
CA ASN A 101 -0.30 1.60 13.91
C ASN A 101 0.80 0.53 13.90
N GLU A 102 0.41 -0.74 13.79
CA GLU A 102 1.32 -1.88 13.93
C GLU A 102 1.78 -2.46 12.57
N GLU A 103 1.06 -2.18 11.48
CA GLU A 103 1.37 -2.62 10.11
C GLU A 103 1.45 -1.42 9.12
N PRO A 104 2.09 -0.28 9.47
CA PRO A 104 1.92 1.00 8.78
C PRO A 104 2.34 0.98 7.31
N LYS A 105 3.39 0.23 6.95
CA LYS A 105 3.84 0.09 5.55
C LYS A 105 2.81 -0.65 4.68
N TYR A 106 2.22 -1.71 5.21
CA TYR A 106 1.19 -2.49 4.52
C TYR A 106 -0.10 -1.68 4.40
N TYR A 107 -0.49 -0.99 5.47
CA TYR A 107 -1.62 -0.07 5.50
C TYR A 107 -1.46 1.05 4.47
N SER A 108 -0.34 1.75 4.48
CA SER A 108 -0.08 2.88 3.57
C SER A 108 -0.12 2.44 2.10
N TYR A 109 0.50 1.31 1.76
CA TYR A 109 0.48 0.81 0.38
C TYR A 109 -0.92 0.30 -0.02
N ALA A 110 -1.67 -0.31 0.90
CA ALA A 110 -3.07 -0.67 0.65
C ALA A 110 -3.93 0.58 0.40
N CYS A 111 -3.81 1.62 1.21
CA CYS A 111 -4.49 2.91 0.97
C CYS A 111 -4.14 3.48 -0.40
N PHE A 112 -2.87 3.49 -0.79
CA PHE A 112 -2.48 3.93 -2.13
C PHE A 112 -3.18 3.14 -3.26
N LEU A 113 -3.27 1.82 -3.13
CA LEU A 113 -3.98 1.00 -4.14
C LEU A 113 -5.48 1.24 -4.15
N LEU A 114 -6.12 1.33 -2.98
CA LEU A 114 -7.57 1.37 -2.83
C LEU A 114 -8.13 2.78 -3.02
N GLU A 115 -7.52 3.79 -2.41
CA GLU A 115 -8.03 5.16 -2.33
C GLU A 115 -7.46 6.06 -3.43
N ASP A 116 -6.15 5.99 -3.70
CA ASP A 116 -5.51 6.88 -4.68
C ASP A 116 -5.60 6.33 -6.11
N LEU A 117 -5.46 5.01 -6.28
CA LEU A 117 -5.54 4.35 -7.58
C LEU A 117 -6.92 3.75 -7.91
N GLU A 118 -7.86 3.78 -6.96
CA GLU A 118 -9.22 3.22 -7.12
C GLU A 118 -9.20 1.76 -7.63
N LYS A 119 -8.23 0.95 -7.17
CA LYS A 119 -8.14 -0.48 -7.51
C LYS A 119 -8.75 -1.33 -6.41
N PHE A 120 -9.30 -2.49 -6.81
CA PHE A 120 -9.83 -3.50 -5.89
C PHE A 120 -11.04 -3.05 -5.06
N GLU A 121 -11.84 -2.10 -5.54
CA GLU A 121 -13.06 -1.59 -4.89
C GLU A 121 -14.01 -2.70 -4.42
N GLU A 122 -14.14 -3.76 -5.24
CA GLU A 122 -14.95 -4.93 -4.94
C GLU A 122 -14.51 -5.66 -3.66
N SER A 123 -13.23 -5.55 -3.29
CA SER A 123 -12.66 -6.24 -2.13
C SER A 123 -12.99 -5.56 -0.80
N TYR A 124 -13.36 -4.27 -0.79
CA TYR A 124 -13.62 -3.51 0.44
C TYR A 124 -14.94 -2.72 0.42
N ASN A 125 -15.95 -3.30 -0.23
CA ASN A 125 -17.32 -2.77 -0.29
C ASN A 125 -17.40 -1.38 -0.94
N ASN A 126 -16.67 -1.18 -2.04
CA ASN A 126 -16.65 0.04 -2.85
C ASN A 126 -16.45 1.31 -2.00
N GLY A 127 -15.36 1.37 -1.22
CA GLY A 127 -15.05 2.56 -0.43
C GLY A 127 -15.78 2.67 0.91
N LYS A 128 -16.71 1.77 1.22
CA LYS A 128 -17.57 1.92 2.42
C LYS A 128 -16.95 1.39 3.71
N ILE A 129 -15.81 0.69 3.63
CA ILE A 129 -15.13 0.10 4.77
C ILE A 129 -13.73 0.68 4.86
N SER A 130 -13.34 1.07 6.08
CA SER A 130 -12.00 1.57 6.35
C SER A 130 -10.95 0.49 6.07
N PRO A 131 -9.85 0.80 5.37
CA PRO A 131 -8.71 -0.11 5.23
C PRO A 131 -7.87 -0.21 6.51
N ASN A 132 -8.21 0.51 7.58
CA ASN A 132 -7.58 0.35 8.89
C ASN A 132 -8.30 -0.74 9.70
N SER A 133 -7.63 -1.88 9.87
CA SER A 133 -8.20 -3.04 10.58
C SER A 133 -8.28 -2.85 12.10
N HIS A 134 -7.49 -1.93 12.67
CA HIS A 134 -7.23 -1.78 14.11
C HIS A 134 -6.81 -3.09 14.81
N ARG A 135 -6.23 -4.04 14.06
CA ARG A 135 -5.68 -5.31 14.55
C ARG A 135 -4.69 -5.91 13.56
N ASN A 136 -3.70 -6.65 14.05
CA ASN A 136 -2.74 -7.33 13.18
C ASN A 136 -3.39 -8.39 12.28
N MET A 137 -3.15 -8.31 10.98
CA MET A 137 -3.71 -9.16 9.94
C MET A 137 -2.67 -9.95 9.15
N LEU A 138 -1.36 -9.62 9.23
CA LEU A 138 -0.31 -10.28 8.44
C LEU A 138 -0.36 -11.81 8.52
N LYS A 139 -0.30 -12.38 9.73
CA LYS A 139 -0.34 -13.86 9.93
C LYS A 139 -1.60 -14.52 9.38
N LYS A 140 -2.71 -13.78 9.34
CA LYS A 140 -3.97 -14.28 8.79
C LYS A 140 -3.85 -14.34 7.27
N TYR A 141 -3.38 -13.26 6.66
CA TYR A 141 -3.22 -13.15 5.22
C TYR A 141 -2.15 -14.09 4.67
N GLU A 142 -1.03 -14.30 5.36
CA GLU A 142 -0.04 -15.32 5.00
C GLU A 142 -0.66 -16.72 4.88
N LYS A 143 -1.48 -17.12 5.86
CA LYS A 143 -2.19 -18.41 5.84
C LYS A 143 -3.19 -18.50 4.70
N MET A 144 -3.94 -17.43 4.45
CA MET A 144 -4.90 -17.40 3.34
C MET A 144 -4.18 -17.52 2.00
N LEU A 145 -3.10 -16.76 1.79
CA LEU A 145 -2.31 -16.80 0.57
C LEU A 145 -1.75 -18.20 0.34
N SER A 146 -1.17 -18.84 1.36
CA SER A 146 -0.69 -20.23 1.24
C SER A 146 -1.81 -21.18 0.76
N LYS A 147 -3.01 -21.07 1.32
CA LYS A 147 -4.15 -21.90 0.90
C LYS A 147 -4.64 -21.55 -0.50
N TRP A 148 -4.57 -20.28 -0.89
CA TRP A 148 -4.95 -19.82 -2.24
C TRP A 148 -3.96 -20.35 -3.28
N GLU A 149 -2.67 -20.33 -2.99
CA GLU A 149 -1.63 -20.94 -3.83
C GLU A 149 -1.86 -22.43 -4.09
N GLU A 150 -2.35 -23.17 -3.08
CA GLU A 150 -2.62 -24.61 -3.21
C GLU A 150 -3.78 -24.95 -4.15
N VAL A 151 -4.73 -24.01 -4.35
CA VAL A 151 -5.98 -24.28 -5.07
C VAL A 151 -6.12 -23.51 -6.39
N ARG A 152 -5.31 -22.48 -6.62
CA ARG A 152 -5.32 -21.69 -7.86
C ARG A 152 -4.43 -22.36 -8.92
N ASN A 153 -4.81 -22.27 -10.21
CA ASN A 153 -3.90 -22.61 -11.31
C ASN A 153 -3.26 -21.34 -11.92
N GLY A 154 -3.86 -20.18 -11.68
CA GLY A 154 -3.42 -18.87 -12.12
C GLY A 154 -3.91 -17.75 -11.19
N ARG A 155 -3.33 -16.56 -11.37
CA ARG A 155 -3.57 -15.39 -10.50
C ARG A 155 -4.97 -14.79 -10.61
N TYR A 156 -5.71 -15.15 -11.66
CA TYR A 156 -7.03 -14.60 -12.01
C TYR A 156 -8.11 -15.69 -12.13
N ASP A 157 -7.85 -16.90 -11.66
CA ASP A 157 -8.78 -18.00 -11.81
C ASP A 157 -10.02 -17.83 -10.93
N SER A 158 -11.16 -18.25 -11.46
CA SER A 158 -12.37 -18.42 -10.66
C SER A 158 -12.22 -19.57 -9.67
N LEU A 159 -12.78 -19.39 -8.48
CA LEU A 159 -12.73 -20.34 -7.37
C LEU A 159 -14.08 -21.03 -7.20
N THR A 160 -14.06 -22.33 -6.90
CA THR A 160 -15.28 -23.03 -6.47
C THR A 160 -15.63 -22.63 -5.04
N LEU A 161 -16.88 -22.89 -4.65
CA LEU A 161 -17.36 -22.63 -3.30
C LEU A 161 -16.52 -23.39 -2.24
N GLU A 162 -16.08 -24.63 -2.49
CA GLU A 162 -15.21 -25.39 -1.60
C GLU A 162 -13.83 -24.74 -1.45
N GLN A 163 -13.26 -24.21 -2.53
CA GLN A 163 -11.97 -23.52 -2.49
C GLN A 163 -12.05 -22.22 -1.70
N ILE A 164 -13.12 -21.44 -1.88
CA ILE A 164 -13.36 -20.23 -1.10
C ILE A 164 -13.45 -20.55 0.40
N LYS A 165 -14.16 -21.62 0.78
CA LYS A 165 -14.22 -22.09 2.19
C LYS A 165 -12.86 -22.51 2.70
N TYR A 166 -12.09 -23.22 1.89
CA TYR A 166 -10.77 -23.67 2.26
C TYR A 166 -9.87 -22.47 2.61
N ILE A 167 -9.76 -21.50 1.70
CA ILE A 167 -8.94 -20.29 1.86
C ILE A 167 -9.35 -19.47 3.10
N THR A 168 -10.66 -19.30 3.32
CA THR A 168 -11.19 -18.43 4.39
C THR A 168 -11.40 -19.12 5.74
N SER A 169 -11.09 -20.41 5.86
CA SER A 169 -11.15 -21.14 7.12
C SER A 169 -9.95 -20.80 8.02
N TYR A 170 -10.20 -20.61 9.32
CA TYR A 170 -9.18 -20.36 10.35
C TYR A 170 -9.37 -21.28 11.55
#